data_AF-A0A2V5KMZ9-F1
#
_entry.id   AF-A0A2V5KMZ9-F1
#
_cell.length_a   1.000
_cell.length_b   1.000
_cell.length_c   1.000
_cell.angle_alpha   90.00
_cell.angle_beta   90.00
_cell.angle_gamma   90.00
#
_symmetry.space_group_name_H-M   'P 1'
#
loop_
_entity.id
_entity.type
_entity.pdbx_description
1 polymer ?
#
loop_
_entity_poly.entity_id
_entity_poly.type
_entity_poly.pdbx_seq_one_letter_code
_entity_poly.pdbx_strand_id
1 'polypeptide(L)'
;MLALWFLWFIGEGLERAWAPFRLTLYFLVGMIGTTVAAFFFGSNFSNGMLIASLFFAFARFYPDDVIYILFILPVKIKWLAWVVAAYLLLGFVLRPNSYRAALIAAFANYFIFFGPEIFRQATHRHEVSTRRRRFEVQSRSADDALHRCAVCGATELTDPNLDFRVARDGEEYCMAHLPKTQTPAG
;
A
#
# COMPACT_ATOMS: atom_id res chain seq x y z
N MET A 1 -19.70 22.70 -15.64
CA MET A 1 -18.33 22.90 -16.16
C MET A 1 -17.27 22.24 -15.28
N LEU A 2 -17.11 22.63 -14.01
CA LEU A 2 -16.06 22.07 -13.14
C LEU A 2 -16.15 20.55 -12.93
N ALA A 3 -17.37 20.00 -12.76
CA ALA A 3 -17.58 18.56 -12.62
C ALA A 3 -17.20 17.75 -13.87
N LEU A 4 -17.38 18.32 -15.07
CA LEU A 4 -17.02 17.64 -16.32
C LEU A 4 -15.51 17.63 -16.53
N TRP A 5 -14.84 18.75 -16.27
CA TRP A 5 -13.38 18.83 -16.29
C TRP A 5 -12.75 17.84 -15.29
N PHE A 6 -13.31 17.79 -14.07
CA PHE A 6 -12.88 16.86 -13.04
C PHE A 6 -13.13 15.39 -13.42
N LEU A 7 -14.29 15.08 -14.01
CA LEU A 7 -14.60 13.74 -14.48
C LEU A 7 -13.64 13.29 -15.59
N TRP A 8 -13.31 14.19 -16.51
CA TRP A 8 -12.34 13.93 -17.57
C TRP A 8 -10.94 13.70 -17.01
N PHE A 9 -10.49 14.54 -16.07
CA PHE A 9 -9.21 14.38 -15.36
C PHE A 9 -9.12 13.01 -14.64
N ILE A 10 -10.17 12.64 -13.90
CA ILE A 10 -10.24 11.33 -13.25
C ILE A 10 -10.24 10.21 -14.28
N GLY A 11 -11.02 10.34 -15.35
CA GLY A 11 -11.14 9.34 -16.40
C GLY A 11 -9.79 9.02 -17.03
N GLU A 12 -9.05 10.04 -17.47
CA GLU A 12 -7.70 9.86 -18.02
C GLU A 12 -6.74 9.25 -17.01
N GLY A 13 -6.77 9.71 -15.76
CA GLY A 13 -5.92 9.16 -14.70
C GLY A 13 -6.20 7.67 -14.46
N LEU A 14 -7.48 7.29 -14.41
CA LEU A 14 -7.88 5.91 -14.19
C LEU A 14 -7.59 5.00 -15.40
N GLU A 15 -7.75 5.52 -16.62
CA GLU A 15 -7.39 4.81 -17.85
C GLU A 15 -5.90 4.48 -17.90
N ARG A 16 -5.04 5.43 -17.52
CA ARG A 16 -3.58 5.23 -17.42
C ARG A 16 -3.20 4.23 -16.32
N ALA A 17 -3.90 4.22 -15.18
CA ALA A 17 -3.57 3.35 -14.06
C ALA A 17 -4.13 1.92 -14.17
N TRP A 18 -5.30 1.75 -14.79
CA TRP A 18 -6.09 0.52 -14.67
C TRP A 18 -6.54 -0.09 -16.01
N ALA A 19 -6.13 0.51 -17.14
CA ALA A 19 -6.45 0.15 -18.52
C ALA A 19 -7.86 0.53 -19.00
N PRO A 20 -8.00 0.98 -20.27
CA PRO A 20 -9.26 1.48 -20.83
C PRO A 20 -10.40 0.47 -20.83
N PHE A 21 -10.10 -0.80 -21.12
CA PHE A 21 -11.14 -1.83 -21.18
C PHE A 21 -11.83 -2.05 -19.82
N ARG A 22 -11.06 -2.04 -18.72
CA ARG A 22 -11.60 -2.22 -17.37
C ARG A 22 -12.44 -1.02 -16.94
N LEU A 23 -11.99 0.19 -17.27
CA LEU A 23 -12.74 1.42 -17.05
C LEU A 23 -14.11 1.37 -17.75
N THR A 24 -14.12 0.97 -19.03
CA THR A 24 -15.38 0.85 -19.80
C THR A 24 -16.32 -0.19 -19.19
N LEU A 25 -15.80 -1.36 -18.81
CA LEU A 25 -16.59 -2.40 -18.14
C LEU A 25 -17.18 -1.86 -16.83
N TYR A 26 -16.38 -1.12 -16.05
CA TYR A 26 -16.80 -0.49 -14.80
C TYR A 26 -17.96 0.49 -15.00
N PHE A 27 -17.87 1.34 -16.01
CA PHE A 27 -18.96 2.26 -16.37
C PHE A 27 -20.22 1.52 -16.83
N LEU A 28 -20.10 0.48 -17.67
CA LEU A 28 -21.23 -0.30 -18.16
C LEU A 28 -21.96 -1.02 -17.03
N VAL A 29 -21.22 -1.73 -16.16
CA VAL A 29 -21.79 -2.43 -15.00
C VAL A 29 -22.43 -1.43 -14.04
N GLY A 30 -21.77 -0.29 -13.81
CA GLY A 30 -22.31 0.80 -12.99
C GLY A 30 -23.63 1.35 -13.53
N MET A 31 -23.67 1.65 -14.83
CA MET A 31 -24.85 2.16 -15.52
C MET A 31 -26.03 1.17 -15.45
N ILE A 32 -25.78 -0.12 -15.68
CA ILE A 32 -26.80 -1.16 -15.55
C ILE A 32 -27.29 -1.24 -14.11
N GLY A 33 -26.36 -1.28 -13.14
CA GLY A 33 -26.70 -1.34 -11.71
C GLY A 33 -27.55 -0.16 -11.24
N THR A 34 -27.20 1.07 -11.64
CA THR A 34 -27.98 2.26 -11.29
C THR A 34 -29.32 2.30 -12.00
N THR A 35 -29.42 1.78 -13.22
CA THR A 35 -30.69 1.71 -13.96
C THR A 35 -31.65 0.71 -13.32
N VAL A 36 -31.16 -0.45 -12.90
CA VAL A 36 -31.95 -1.43 -12.14
C VAL A 36 -32.41 -0.82 -10.82
N ALA A 37 -31.51 -0.18 -10.07
CA ALA A 37 -31.88 0.50 -8.82
C ALA A 37 -32.92 1.63 -9.05
N ALA A 38 -32.81 2.36 -10.16
CA ALA A 38 -33.80 3.35 -10.60
C ALA A 38 -35.19 2.78 -10.77
N PHE A 39 -35.29 1.64 -11.44
CA PHE A 39 -36.54 0.98 -11.71
C PHE A 39 -37.24 0.49 -10.43
N PHE A 40 -36.49 -0.09 -9.49
CA PHE A 40 -37.06 -0.65 -8.25
C PHE A 40 -37.40 0.39 -7.19
N PHE A 41 -36.62 1.46 -7.06
CA PHE A 41 -36.76 2.44 -5.96
C PHE A 41 -37.39 3.77 -6.39
N GLY A 42 -37.78 3.91 -7.67
CA GLY A 42 -38.64 4.99 -8.15
C GLY A 42 -38.08 6.40 -7.97
N SER A 43 -36.76 6.59 -8.10
CA SER A 43 -36.13 7.90 -7.91
C SER A 43 -35.28 8.31 -9.10
N ASN A 44 -35.14 9.62 -9.35
CA ASN A 44 -34.15 10.15 -10.29
C ASN A 44 -32.77 9.99 -9.66
N PHE A 45 -32.14 8.84 -9.92
CA PHE A 45 -30.79 8.57 -9.46
C PHE A 45 -29.84 9.54 -10.16
N SER A 46 -29.29 10.47 -9.37
CA SER A 46 -28.25 11.39 -9.83
C SER A 46 -27.01 10.58 -10.23
N ASN A 47 -26.45 10.91 -11.39
CA ASN A 47 -25.13 10.41 -11.84
C ASN A 47 -24.00 10.68 -10.83
N GLY A 48 -24.24 11.55 -9.83
CA GLY A 48 -23.31 11.85 -8.76
C GLY A 48 -22.84 10.62 -7.97
N MET A 49 -23.66 9.56 -7.86
CA MET A 49 -23.24 8.36 -7.12
C MET A 49 -22.19 7.53 -7.89
N LEU A 50 -22.34 7.44 -9.21
CA LEU A 50 -21.37 6.78 -10.09
C LEU A 50 -20.08 7.61 -10.20
N ILE A 51 -20.21 8.94 -10.28
CA ILE A 51 -19.05 9.85 -10.24
C ILE A 51 -18.31 9.72 -8.90
N ALA A 52 -19.03 9.61 -7.78
CA ALA A 52 -18.42 9.40 -6.48
C ALA A 52 -17.66 8.06 -6.42
N SER A 53 -18.26 6.96 -6.89
CA SER A 53 -17.58 5.66 -6.91
C SER A 53 -16.33 5.66 -7.81
N LEU A 54 -16.37 6.37 -8.93
CA LEU A 54 -15.21 6.60 -9.79
C LEU A 54 -14.12 7.43 -9.10
N PHE A 55 -14.51 8.47 -8.36
CA PHE A 55 -13.58 9.27 -7.58
C PHE A 55 -12.90 8.43 -6.48
N PHE A 56 -13.61 7.51 -5.83
CA PHE A 56 -12.99 6.57 -4.88
C PHE A 56 -12.01 5.62 -5.57
N ALA A 57 -12.35 5.13 -6.76
CA ALA A 57 -11.43 4.33 -7.59
C ALA A 57 -10.15 5.12 -7.93
N PHE A 58 -10.29 6.39 -8.28
CA PHE A 58 -9.14 7.26 -8.55
C PHE A 58 -8.29 7.51 -7.31
N ALA A 59 -8.92 7.85 -6.19
CA ALA A 59 -8.26 8.08 -4.91
C ALA A 59 -7.46 6.86 -4.41
N ARG A 60 -7.83 5.64 -4.85
CA ARG A 60 -7.09 4.42 -4.56
C ARG A 60 -5.73 4.37 -5.26
N PHE A 61 -5.66 4.79 -6.52
CA PHE A 61 -4.42 4.78 -7.31
C PHE A 61 -3.55 6.01 -7.05
N TYR A 62 -4.18 7.17 -6.85
CA TYR A 62 -3.51 8.46 -6.71
C TYR A 62 -3.85 9.14 -5.37
N PRO A 63 -3.56 8.52 -4.20
CA PRO A 63 -3.91 9.09 -2.90
C PRO A 63 -3.09 10.33 -2.51
N ASP A 64 -1.84 10.39 -2.95
CA ASP A 64 -0.89 11.46 -2.62
C ASP A 64 -0.82 12.57 -3.66
N ASP A 65 -1.50 12.40 -4.80
CA ASP A 65 -1.63 13.44 -5.82
C ASP A 65 -2.37 14.67 -5.25
N VAL A 66 -1.86 15.84 -5.61
CA VAL A 66 -2.32 17.14 -5.11
C VAL A 66 -3.14 17.82 -6.18
N ILE A 67 -4.38 18.16 -5.86
CA ILE A 67 -5.24 18.98 -6.71
C ILE A 67 -5.33 20.37 -6.10
N TYR A 68 -5.16 21.40 -6.93
CA TYR A 68 -5.32 22.78 -6.52
C TYR A 68 -6.78 23.20 -6.68
N ILE A 69 -7.49 23.31 -5.57
CA ILE A 69 -8.86 23.81 -5.57
C ILE A 69 -8.82 25.30 -5.89
N LEU A 70 -9.46 25.70 -7.00
CA LEU A 70 -9.48 27.08 -7.51
C LEU A 70 -8.09 27.70 -7.69
N PHE A 71 -7.06 26.89 -7.98
CA PHE A 71 -5.66 27.32 -8.08
C PHE A 71 -5.05 27.91 -6.79
N ILE A 72 -5.74 27.85 -5.65
CA ILE A 72 -5.31 28.47 -4.38
C ILE A 72 -4.91 27.42 -3.35
N LEU A 73 -5.76 26.41 -3.12
CA LEU A 73 -5.59 25.46 -2.02
C LEU A 73 -5.09 24.09 -2.53
N PRO A 74 -3.83 23.70 -2.28
CA PRO A 74 -3.36 22.35 -2.58
C PRO A 74 -3.98 21.35 -1.59
N VAL A 75 -4.78 20.42 -2.09
CA VAL A 75 -5.39 19.35 -1.28
C VAL A 75 -5.01 18.00 -1.87
N LYS A 76 -4.51 17.10 -1.02
CA LYS A 76 -4.25 15.70 -1.42
C LYS A 76 -5.58 14.97 -1.60
N ILE A 77 -5.67 14.16 -2.65
CA ILE A 77 -6.89 13.42 -2.98
C ILE A 77 -7.35 12.51 -1.83
N LYS A 78 -6.44 11.91 -1.06
CA LYS A 78 -6.83 11.09 0.12
C LYS A 78 -7.68 11.86 1.14
N TRP A 79 -7.37 13.12 1.41
CA TRP A 79 -8.15 13.94 2.34
C TRP A 79 -9.51 14.27 1.77
N LEU A 80 -9.57 14.59 0.48
CA LEU A 80 -10.83 14.83 -0.21
C LEU A 80 -11.71 13.57 -0.23
N ALA A 81 -11.12 12.40 -0.44
CA ALA A 81 -11.80 11.11 -0.38
C ALA A 81 -12.41 10.84 1.00
N TRP A 82 -11.68 11.13 2.09
CA TRP A 82 -12.23 11.03 3.45
C TRP A 82 -13.41 11.98 3.69
N VAL A 83 -13.31 13.23 3.21
CA VAL A 83 -14.41 14.21 3.33
C VAL A 83 -15.65 13.74 2.57
N VAL A 84 -15.47 13.28 1.32
CA VAL A 84 -16.57 12.74 0.51
C VAL A 84 -17.15 11.49 1.16
N ALA A 85 -16.31 10.59 1.71
CA ALA A 85 -16.78 9.39 2.39
C ALA A 85 -17.63 9.72 3.61
N ALA A 86 -17.17 10.66 4.44
CA ALA A 86 -17.92 11.14 5.60
C ALA A 86 -19.27 11.76 5.17
N TYR A 87 -19.28 12.58 4.12
CA TYR A 87 -20.51 13.14 3.55
C TYR A 87 -21.48 12.05 3.08
N LEU A 88 -20.98 11.01 2.38
CA LEU A 88 -21.80 9.91 1.90
C LEU A 88 -22.39 9.07 3.04
N LEU A 89 -21.59 8.78 4.08
CA LEU A 89 -22.01 8.05 5.27
C LEU A 89 -23.04 8.85 6.09
N LEU A 90 -22.85 10.15 6.24
CA LEU A 90 -23.83 11.02 6.88
C LEU A 90 -25.14 11.04 6.09
N GLY A 91 -25.05 11.10 4.76
CA GLY A 91 -26.19 10.94 3.86
C GLY A 91 -26.88 9.59 4.01
N PHE A 92 -26.15 8.50 4.26
CA PHE A 92 -26.73 7.17 4.44
C PHE A 92 -27.66 7.10 5.65
N VAL A 93 -27.31 7.78 6.75
CA VAL A 93 -28.13 7.82 7.97
C VAL A 93 -29.33 8.75 7.79
N LEU A 94 -29.10 9.95 7.25
CA LEU A 94 -30.09 11.04 7.22
C LEU A 94 -31.06 11.01 6.02
N ARG A 95 -30.70 10.35 4.90
CA ARG A 95 -31.52 10.34 3.67
C ARG A 95 -32.40 9.08 3.55
N PRO A 96 -33.48 9.15 2.73
CA PRO A 96 -34.40 8.02 2.49
C PRO A 96 -33.75 6.81 1.80
N ASN A 97 -34.46 5.68 1.81
CA ASN A 97 -33.98 4.38 1.31
C ASN A 97 -33.52 4.40 -0.16
N SER A 98 -34.05 5.29 -1.00
CA SER A 98 -33.58 5.47 -2.38
C SER A 98 -32.10 5.86 -2.47
N TYR A 99 -31.65 6.76 -1.59
CA TYR A 99 -30.25 7.16 -1.49
C TYR A 99 -29.37 5.98 -1.04
N ARG A 100 -29.85 5.18 -0.09
CA ARG A 100 -29.13 4.00 0.43
C ARG A 100 -28.95 2.95 -0.67
N ALA A 101 -30.00 2.67 -1.43
CA ALA A 101 -29.94 1.77 -2.58
C ALA A 101 -28.95 2.27 -3.65
N ALA A 102 -28.94 3.58 -3.93
CA ALA A 102 -27.98 4.19 -4.86
C ALA A 102 -26.54 3.95 -4.42
N LEU A 103 -26.28 4.23 -3.14
CA LEU A 103 -24.96 4.14 -2.55
C LEU A 103 -24.47 2.70 -2.59
N ILE A 104 -25.32 1.75 -2.18
CA ILE A 104 -25.00 0.33 -2.20
C ILE A 104 -24.73 -0.14 -3.64
N ALA A 105 -25.53 0.25 -4.62
CA ALA A 105 -25.31 -0.14 -6.01
C ALA A 105 -23.98 0.39 -6.58
N ALA A 106 -23.67 1.67 -6.32
CA ALA A 106 -22.43 2.29 -6.80
C ALA A 106 -21.18 1.71 -6.11
N PHE A 107 -21.24 1.48 -4.80
CA PHE A 107 -20.14 0.85 -4.06
C PHE A 107 -20.04 -0.65 -4.33
N ALA A 108 -21.14 -1.36 -4.60
CA ALA A 108 -21.09 -2.75 -5.04
C ALA A 108 -20.29 -2.88 -6.35
N ASN A 109 -20.51 -1.98 -7.31
CA ASN A 109 -19.69 -1.92 -8.53
C ASN A 109 -18.20 -1.69 -8.19
N TYR A 110 -17.91 -0.75 -7.29
CA TYR A 110 -16.54 -0.56 -6.79
C TYR A 110 -15.94 -1.84 -6.17
N PHE A 111 -16.68 -2.52 -5.29
CA PHE A 111 -16.19 -3.74 -4.63
C PHE A 111 -16.05 -4.94 -5.57
N ILE A 112 -16.90 -5.08 -6.59
CA ILE A 112 -16.78 -6.18 -7.58
C ILE A 112 -15.44 -6.09 -8.32
N PHE A 113 -15.06 -4.88 -8.71
CA PHE A 113 -13.84 -4.67 -9.51
C PHE A 113 -12.57 -4.57 -8.66
N PHE A 114 -12.64 -3.89 -7.51
CA PHE A 114 -11.46 -3.65 -6.68
C PHE A 114 -11.31 -4.64 -5.53
N GLY A 115 -12.36 -5.38 -5.17
CA GLY A 115 -12.36 -6.36 -4.07
C GLY A 115 -11.33 -7.49 -4.24
N PRO A 116 -11.26 -8.18 -5.39
CA PRO A 116 -10.30 -9.25 -5.60
C PRO A 116 -8.84 -8.78 -5.48
N GLU A 117 -8.54 -7.59 -5.99
CA GLU A 117 -7.22 -6.98 -5.93
C GLU A 117 -6.85 -6.58 -4.49
N ILE A 118 -7.79 -5.97 -3.75
CA ILE A 118 -7.61 -5.61 -2.34
C ILE A 118 -7.33 -6.85 -1.48
N PHE A 119 -8.08 -7.93 -1.70
CA PHE A 119 -7.91 -9.17 -0.95
C PHE A 119 -6.56 -9.81 -1.24
N ARG A 120 -6.15 -9.86 -2.52
CA ARG A 120 -4.84 -10.40 -2.93
C ARG A 120 -3.68 -9.59 -2.36
N GLN A 121 -3.79 -8.26 -2.38
CA GLN A 121 -2.75 -7.35 -1.88
C GLN A 121 -2.66 -7.38 -0.34
N ALA A 122 -3.78 -7.54 0.37
CA ALA A 122 -3.81 -7.73 1.82
C ALA A 122 -3.14 -9.05 2.23
N THR A 123 -3.45 -10.15 1.56
CA THR A 123 -2.84 -11.46 1.82
C THR A 123 -1.34 -11.46 1.54
N HIS A 124 -0.91 -10.87 0.41
CA HIS A 124 0.51 -10.80 0.05
C HIS A 124 1.30 -9.89 1.01
N ARG A 125 0.70 -8.79 1.50
CA ARG A 125 1.33 -7.93 2.50
C ARG A 125 1.49 -8.64 3.85
N HIS A 126 0.50 -9.44 4.24
CA HIS A 126 0.60 -10.27 5.44
C HIS A 126 1.72 -11.32 5.30
N GLU A 127 1.80 -11.99 4.15
CA GLU A 127 2.83 -12.99 3.86
C GLU A 127 4.25 -12.40 3.83
N VAL A 128 4.44 -11.23 3.21
CA VAL A 128 5.75 -10.54 3.20
C VAL A 128 6.12 -10.04 4.61
N SER A 129 5.16 -9.51 5.37
CA SER A 129 5.43 -9.06 6.75
C SER A 129 5.79 -10.20 7.70
N THR A 130 5.14 -11.36 7.55
CA THR A 130 5.41 -12.55 8.35
C THR A 130 6.71 -13.22 7.95
N ARG A 131 7.04 -13.27 6.65
CA ARG A 131 8.35 -13.71 6.16
C ARG A 131 9.48 -12.79 6.67
N ARG A 132 9.32 -11.47 6.57
CA ARG A 132 10.32 -10.50 7.07
C ARG A 132 10.54 -10.63 8.57
N ARG A 133 9.48 -10.82 9.36
CA ARG A 133 9.56 -11.05 10.81
C ARG A 133 10.23 -12.38 11.15
N ARG A 134 9.98 -13.45 10.37
CA ARG A 134 10.68 -14.74 10.54
C ARG A 134 12.17 -14.62 10.22
N PHE A 135 12.52 -13.93 9.13
CA PHE A 135 13.92 -13.66 8.79
C PHE A 135 14.62 -12.81 9.85
N GLU A 136 13.99 -11.76 10.38
CA GLU A 136 14.57 -10.90 11.43
C GLU A 136 14.74 -11.62 12.78
N VAL A 137 13.87 -12.58 13.09
CA VAL A 137 14.00 -13.43 14.29
C VAL A 137 15.06 -14.50 14.08
N GLN A 138 15.18 -15.06 12.87
CA GLN A 138 16.16 -16.11 12.56
C GLN A 138 17.58 -15.55 12.35
N SER A 139 17.73 -14.33 11.81
CA SER A 139 19.01 -13.63 11.65
C SER A 139 19.54 -13.01 12.96
N ARG A 140 18.90 -13.31 14.09
CA ARG A 140 19.30 -12.87 15.43
C ARG A 140 19.71 -14.06 16.30
N SER A 141 20.12 -15.18 15.71
CA SER A 141 20.73 -16.26 16.46
C SER A 141 22.10 -15.83 16.96
N ALA A 142 22.40 -16.06 18.24
CA ALA A 142 23.69 -15.79 18.86
C ALA A 142 24.88 -16.55 18.25
N ASP A 143 24.59 -17.49 17.34
CA ASP A 143 25.55 -18.25 16.54
C ASP A 143 26.05 -17.49 15.29
N ASP A 144 25.48 -16.30 15.03
CA ASP A 144 25.79 -15.43 13.88
C ASP A 144 26.78 -14.32 14.29
N ALA A 145 27.66 -14.61 15.25
CA ALA A 145 28.82 -13.76 15.49
C ALA A 145 29.69 -13.79 14.25
N LEU A 146 29.89 -12.64 13.61
CA LEU A 146 30.67 -12.52 12.39
C LEU A 146 32.14 -12.87 12.66
N HIS A 147 32.64 -12.50 13.84
CA HIS A 147 34.00 -12.74 14.28
C HIS A 147 34.07 -13.69 15.48
N ARG A 148 34.97 -14.66 15.38
CA ARG A 148 35.24 -15.64 16.44
C ARG A 148 36.71 -16.01 16.50
N CYS A 149 37.33 -15.80 17.66
CA CYS A 149 38.73 -16.20 17.85
C CYS A 149 38.88 -17.72 17.95
N ALA A 150 39.76 -18.31 17.15
CA ALA A 150 40.03 -19.76 17.14
C ALA A 150 40.65 -20.31 18.45
N VAL A 151 41.26 -19.45 19.27
CA VAL A 151 41.97 -19.85 20.52
C VAL A 151 41.08 -19.72 21.75
N CYS A 152 40.50 -18.55 21.98
CA CYS A 152 39.71 -18.27 23.18
C CYS A 152 38.19 -18.33 22.95
N GLY A 153 37.74 -18.43 21.69
CA GLY A 153 36.32 -18.45 21.35
C GLY A 153 35.58 -17.13 21.57
N ALA A 154 36.28 -16.05 21.94
CA ALA A 154 35.67 -14.73 22.09
C ALA A 154 35.10 -14.25 20.77
N THR A 155 33.93 -13.62 20.84
CA THR A 155 33.21 -13.04 19.71
C THR A 155 32.96 -11.55 19.92
N GLU A 156 32.66 -10.82 18.86
CA GLU A 156 32.24 -9.41 18.89
C GLU A 156 31.04 -9.12 19.80
N LEU A 157 30.21 -10.14 20.09
CA LEU A 157 29.08 -10.05 21.00
C LEU A 157 29.49 -10.14 22.48
N THR A 158 30.56 -10.90 22.76
CA THR A 158 31.05 -11.09 24.14
C THR A 158 31.90 -9.93 24.63
N ASP A 159 32.64 -9.26 23.74
CA ASP A 159 33.40 -8.06 24.05
C ASP A 159 33.50 -7.16 22.80
N PRO A 160 32.69 -6.09 22.72
CA PRO A 160 32.61 -5.20 21.56
C PRO A 160 33.89 -4.41 21.26
N ASN A 161 34.86 -4.37 22.18
CA ASN A 161 36.10 -3.61 22.02
C ASN A 161 37.27 -4.47 21.52
N LEU A 162 37.05 -5.77 21.30
CA LEU A 162 38.08 -6.65 20.76
C LEU A 162 38.21 -6.47 19.24
N ASP A 163 39.42 -6.16 18.80
CA ASP A 163 39.78 -6.22 17.38
C ASP A 163 40.16 -7.66 16.99
N PHE A 164 39.57 -8.14 15.89
CA PHE A 164 39.85 -9.44 15.29
C PHE A 164 40.69 -9.28 14.00
N ARG A 165 41.63 -10.20 13.77
CA ARG A 165 42.48 -10.24 12.57
C ARG A 165 42.60 -11.66 12.04
N VAL A 166 42.59 -11.79 10.72
CA VAL A 166 42.80 -13.05 10.01
C VAL A 166 44.30 -13.30 9.87
N ALA A 167 44.78 -14.45 10.34
CA ALA A 167 46.17 -14.86 10.15
C ALA A 167 46.37 -15.63 8.83
N ARG A 168 47.61 -16.05 8.52
CA ARG A 168 47.93 -16.69 7.24
C ARG A 168 47.32 -18.08 7.06
N ASP A 169 46.91 -18.71 8.15
CA ASP A 169 46.16 -19.97 8.18
C ASP A 169 44.69 -19.79 7.77
N GLY A 170 44.21 -18.54 7.65
CA GLY A 170 42.83 -18.22 7.30
C GLY A 170 41.89 -18.18 8.50
N GLU A 171 42.39 -18.43 9.71
CA GLU A 171 41.61 -18.38 10.95
C GLU A 171 41.63 -16.97 11.56
N GLU A 172 40.58 -16.61 12.30
CA GLU A 172 40.48 -15.34 12.99
C GLU A 172 41.01 -15.41 14.43
N TYR A 173 41.76 -14.37 14.82
CA TYR A 173 42.35 -14.23 16.14
C TYR A 173 42.07 -12.85 16.71
N CYS A 174 41.80 -12.77 18.01
CA CYS A 174 41.86 -11.48 18.69
C CYS A 174 43.32 -11.00 18.78
N MET A 175 43.52 -9.68 18.92
CA MET A 175 44.86 -9.08 19.01
C MET A 175 45.79 -9.73 20.05
N ALA A 176 45.25 -10.28 21.13
CA ALA A 176 46.03 -10.97 22.17
C ALA A 176 46.56 -12.35 21.73
N HIS A 177 45.86 -13.05 20.82
CA HIS A 177 46.20 -14.40 20.36
C HIS A 177 46.74 -14.44 18.92
N LEU A 178 46.95 -13.28 18.30
CA LEU A 178 47.49 -13.20 16.95
C LEU A 178 48.90 -13.81 16.90
N PRO A 179 49.15 -14.81 16.03
CA PRO A 179 50.47 -15.43 15.91
C PRO A 179 51.51 -14.37 15.49
N LYS A 180 52.49 -14.09 16.36
CA LYS A 180 53.61 -13.21 16.02
C LYS A 180 54.50 -13.95 15.01
N THR A 181 54.56 -13.48 13.78
CA THR A 181 55.50 -14.01 12.79
C THR A 181 56.92 -13.83 13.29
N GLN A 182 57.59 -14.94 13.61
CA GLN A 182 59.03 -14.95 13.82
C GLN A 182 59.67 -14.58 12.49
N THR A 183 60.28 -13.41 12.45
CA THR A 183 61.09 -12.95 11.31
C THR A 183 62.27 -13.92 11.19
N PRO A 184 62.47 -14.61 10.05
CA PRO A 184 63.67 -15.42 9.87
C PRO A 184 64.88 -14.47 9.94
N ALA A 185 65.74 -14.70 10.93
CA ALA A 185 67.04 -14.06 11.00
C ALA A 185 67.83 -14.49 9.75
N GLY A 186 68.22 -13.49 8.94
CA GLY A 186 69.01 -13.68 7.72
C GLY A 186 70.45 -14.04 7.99
#